data_AF-A0A812UWQ7-F1
#
_entry.id   AF-A0A812UWQ7-F1
#
_cell.length_a   1.000
_cell.length_b   1.000
_cell.length_c   1.000
_cell.angle_alpha   90.00
_cell.angle_beta   90.00
_cell.angle_gamma   90.00
#
_symmetry.space_group_name_H-M   'P 1'
#
loop_
_entity.id
_entity.type
_entity.pdbx_description
1 polymer ?
#
loop_
_entity_poly.entity_id
_entity_poly.type
_entity_poly.pdbx_seq_one_letter_code
_entity_poly.pdbx_strand_id
1 'polypeptide(L)'
;RHILERVADEVAEGLDLLCLDELAVTNVADAAVLTELLQLLAVRHVAVVCTTNRPPEDLYKDGLHRERYVPALVSHIRDSLLVQGVTGRDYRAAMHRAEFATAEAPGPAVFFEEGGSEEVLDQVLGAEKPQLEPGTVK
;
A
#
# COMPACT_ATOMS: atom_id res chain seq x y z
N ARG A 1 7.95 -11.52 -25.88
CA ARG A 1 7.65 -11.48 -24.44
C ARG A 1 6.97 -10.16 -24.15
N HIS A 2 5.89 -10.18 -23.37
CA HIS A 2 5.16 -8.97 -22.99
C HIS A 2 6.10 -8.08 -22.15
N ILE A 3 6.01 -6.75 -22.28
CA ILE A 3 6.94 -5.85 -21.57
C ILE A 3 6.79 -5.97 -20.05
N LEU A 4 5.55 -6.13 -19.56
CA LEU A 4 5.28 -6.25 -18.13
C LEU A 4 5.77 -7.58 -17.54
N GLU A 5 5.76 -8.68 -18.30
CA GLU A 5 6.36 -9.94 -17.85
C GLU A 5 7.85 -9.78 -17.56
N ARG A 6 8.57 -9.07 -18.43
CA ARG A 6 10.00 -8.82 -18.24
C ARG A 6 10.27 -7.95 -17.02
N VAL A 7 9.50 -6.89 -16.86
CA VAL A 7 9.63 -6.01 -15.68
C VAL A 7 9.34 -6.79 -14.40
N ALA A 8 8.30 -7.64 -14.39
CA ALA A 8 7.99 -8.47 -13.23
C ALA A 8 9.06 -9.53 -12.95
N ASP A 9 9.65 -10.14 -13.98
CA ASP A 9 10.80 -11.04 -13.83
C ASP A 9 11.99 -10.30 -13.20
N GLU A 10 12.36 -9.13 -13.74
CA GLU A 10 13.48 -8.31 -13.25
C GLU A 10 13.27 -7.82 -11.81
N VAL A 11 12.03 -7.46 -11.43
CA VAL A 11 11.69 -7.11 -10.04
C VAL A 11 11.83 -8.33 -9.11
N ALA A 12 11.31 -9.48 -9.51
CA ALA A 12 11.32 -10.69 -8.70
C ALA A 12 12.72 -11.32 -8.53
N GLU A 13 13.69 -10.99 -9.39
CA GLU A 13 15.07 -11.49 -9.25
C GLU A 13 15.78 -10.99 -7.98
N GLY A 14 15.33 -9.87 -7.39
CA GLY A 14 16.03 -9.26 -6.25
C GLY A 14 15.15 -8.65 -5.17
N LEU A 15 13.82 -8.76 -5.27
CA LEU A 15 12.88 -8.13 -4.35
C LEU A 15 11.78 -9.10 -3.92
N ASP A 16 11.70 -9.37 -2.61
CA ASP A 16 10.59 -10.09 -2.00
C ASP A 16 9.43 -9.16 -1.61
N LEU A 17 9.70 -7.85 -1.50
CA LEU A 17 8.75 -6.81 -1.10
C LEU A 17 8.93 -5.55 -1.96
N LEU A 18 7.83 -5.07 -2.55
CA LEU A 18 7.74 -3.82 -3.28
C LEU A 18 6.80 -2.84 -2.55
N CYS A 19 7.33 -1.68 -2.15
CA CYS A 19 6.54 -0.62 -1.54
C CYS A 19 6.29 0.51 -2.55
N LEU A 20 5.03 0.78 -2.85
CA LEU A 20 4.59 1.89 -3.70
C LEU A 20 3.98 2.99 -2.84
N ASP A 21 4.62 4.15 -2.81
CA ASP A 21 4.10 5.32 -2.10
C ASP A 21 3.22 6.17 -3.04
N GLU A 22 2.17 6.79 -2.48
CA GLU A 22 1.26 7.70 -3.16
C GLU A 22 0.64 7.16 -4.47
N LEU A 23 0.14 5.93 -4.44
CA LEU A 23 -0.50 5.31 -5.61
C LEU A 23 -1.73 6.12 -6.07
N ALA A 24 -1.68 6.58 -7.33
CA ALA A 24 -2.75 7.34 -7.97
C ALA A 24 -2.93 6.88 -9.43
N VAL A 25 -4.18 6.73 -9.88
CA VAL A 25 -4.51 6.29 -11.24
C VAL A 25 -5.21 7.43 -11.97
N THR A 26 -4.59 7.94 -13.04
CA THR A 26 -5.11 9.14 -13.74
C THR A 26 -5.76 8.82 -15.08
N ASN A 27 -5.43 7.68 -15.67
CA ASN A 27 -5.99 7.25 -16.95
C ASN A 27 -6.24 5.73 -16.97
N VAL A 28 -6.99 5.28 -17.97
CA VAL A 28 -7.37 3.87 -18.12
C VAL A 28 -6.18 2.94 -18.41
N ALA A 29 -5.12 3.45 -19.05
CA ALA A 29 -3.94 2.66 -19.35
C ALA A 29 -3.13 2.40 -18.06
N ASP A 30 -3.00 3.39 -17.18
CA ASP A 30 -2.40 3.22 -15.85
C ASP A 30 -3.11 2.12 -15.07
N ALA A 31 -4.45 2.13 -15.08
CA ALA A 31 -5.26 1.12 -14.40
C ALA A 31 -5.00 -0.29 -14.95
N ALA A 32 -4.92 -0.42 -16.27
CA ALA A 32 -4.66 -1.69 -16.93
C ALA A 32 -3.26 -2.22 -16.62
N VAL A 33 -2.25 -1.35 -16.72
CA VAL A 33 -0.85 -1.69 -16.41
C VAL A 33 -0.69 -2.08 -14.95
N LEU A 34 -1.26 -1.31 -14.02
CA LEU A 34 -1.22 -1.60 -12.59
C LEU A 34 -1.87 -2.95 -12.27
N THR A 35 -3.06 -3.20 -12.82
CA THR A 35 -3.79 -4.47 -12.64
C THR A 35 -2.95 -5.66 -13.09
N GLU A 36 -2.37 -5.59 -14.30
CA GLU A 36 -1.55 -6.68 -14.83
C GLU A 36 -0.24 -6.84 -14.03
N LEU A 37 0.41 -5.74 -13.66
CA LEU A 37 1.66 -5.79 -12.90
C LEU A 37 1.45 -6.44 -11.52
N LEU A 38 0.40 -6.07 -10.80
CA LEU A 38 0.09 -6.67 -9.50
C LEU A 38 -0.14 -8.18 -9.60
N GLN A 39 -0.84 -8.64 -10.64
CA GLN A 39 -1.01 -10.08 -10.91
C GLN A 39 0.33 -10.77 -11.18
N LEU A 40 1.17 -10.17 -12.02
CA LEU A 40 2.46 -10.72 -12.38
C LEU A 40 3.42 -10.79 -11.19
N LEU A 41 3.38 -9.81 -10.29
CA LEU A 41 4.17 -9.80 -9.05
C LEU A 41 3.65 -10.86 -8.06
N ALA A 42 2.33 -11.00 -7.94
CA ALA A 42 1.71 -11.99 -7.05
C ALA A 42 2.10 -13.43 -7.43
N VAL A 43 2.06 -13.79 -8.72
CA VAL A 43 2.48 -15.14 -9.17
C VAL A 43 3.98 -15.40 -9.00
N ARG A 44 4.78 -14.35 -8.80
CA ARG A 44 6.22 -14.42 -8.52
C ARG A 44 6.53 -14.33 -7.02
N HIS A 45 5.51 -14.36 -6.16
CA HIS A 45 5.65 -14.27 -4.70
C HIS A 45 6.28 -12.96 -4.21
N VAL A 46 6.17 -11.88 -4.98
CA VAL A 46 6.58 -10.55 -4.53
C VAL A 46 5.43 -9.91 -3.75
N ALA A 47 5.64 -9.64 -2.47
CA ALA A 47 4.69 -8.91 -1.65
C ALA A 47 4.62 -7.44 -2.10
N VAL A 48 3.42 -6.86 -2.13
CA VAL A 48 3.24 -5.46 -2.51
C VAL A 48 2.55 -4.71 -1.38
N VAL A 49 3.13 -3.58 -0.99
CA VAL A 49 2.54 -2.63 -0.04
C VAL A 49 2.34 -1.31 -0.76
N CYS A 50 1.12 -0.78 -0.73
CA CYS A 50 0.80 0.49 -1.38
C CYS A 50 0.19 1.47 -0.38
N THR A 51 0.55 2.75 -0.46
CA THR A 51 -0.19 3.84 0.20
C THR A 51 -0.99 4.61 -0.85
N THR A 52 -2.13 5.16 -0.44
CA THR A 52 -2.92 6.04 -1.31
C THR A 52 -3.81 6.95 -0.48
N ASN A 53 -4.10 8.13 -1.03
CA ASN A 53 -5.01 9.11 -0.43
C ASN A 53 -6.48 8.88 -0.84
N ARG A 54 -6.76 7.83 -1.62
CA ARG A 54 -8.11 7.51 -2.11
C ARG A 54 -8.43 6.04 -1.86
N PRO A 55 -9.65 5.71 -1.45
CA PRO A 55 -10.06 4.30 -1.40
C PRO A 55 -10.09 3.71 -2.82
N PRO A 56 -10.07 2.37 -2.98
CA PRO A 56 -9.98 1.71 -4.28
C PRO A 56 -11.01 2.21 -5.31
N GLU A 57 -12.23 2.54 -4.87
CA GLU A 57 -13.31 3.01 -5.73
C GLU A 57 -12.98 4.35 -6.38
N ASP A 58 -12.20 5.18 -5.68
CA ASP A 58 -11.83 6.52 -6.10
C ASP A 58 -10.40 6.59 -6.67
N LEU A 59 -9.70 5.46 -6.81
CA LEU A 59 -8.35 5.45 -7.40
C LEU A 59 -8.36 6.00 -8.83
N TYR A 60 -9.36 5.62 -9.64
CA TYR A 60 -9.60 6.17 -10.98
C TYR A 60 -10.79 7.14 -10.97
N LYS A 61 -10.65 8.24 -10.24
CA LYS A 61 -11.67 9.29 -10.12
C LYS A 61 -11.69 10.17 -11.38
N ASP A 62 -12.87 10.60 -11.81
CA ASP A 62 -13.11 11.51 -12.95
C ASP A 62 -12.57 11.00 -14.31
N GLY A 63 -12.23 9.72 -14.39
CA GLY A 63 -11.73 9.07 -15.58
C GLY A 63 -12.77 8.87 -16.68
N LEU A 64 -12.31 8.80 -17.93
CA LEU A 64 -13.18 8.50 -19.07
C LEU A 64 -13.72 7.06 -18.96
N HIS A 65 -15.02 6.88 -19.19
CA HIS A 65 -15.75 5.59 -19.11
C HIS A 65 -15.56 4.86 -17.78
N ARG A 66 -15.42 5.60 -16.68
CA ARG A 66 -15.13 5.09 -15.33
C ARG A 66 -16.03 3.93 -14.92
N GLU A 67 -17.33 4.00 -15.22
CA GLU A 67 -18.32 2.98 -14.90
C GLU A 67 -17.98 1.59 -15.46
N ARG A 68 -17.23 1.52 -16.57
CA ARG A 68 -16.84 0.26 -17.20
C ARG A 68 -15.58 -0.35 -16.56
N TYR A 69 -14.67 0.48 -16.06
CA TYR A 69 -13.33 0.04 -15.62
C TYR A 69 -13.19 -0.09 -14.12
N VAL A 70 -13.83 0.79 -13.34
CA VAL A 70 -13.72 0.80 -11.87
C VAL A 70 -14.16 -0.52 -11.24
N PRO A 71 -15.27 -1.17 -11.63
CA PRO A 71 -15.68 -2.42 -10.99
C PRO A 71 -14.60 -3.51 -11.07
N ALA A 72 -13.94 -3.66 -12.22
CA ALA A 72 -12.89 -4.66 -12.41
C ALA A 72 -11.62 -4.31 -11.63
N LEU A 73 -11.19 -3.04 -11.65
CA LEU A 73 -10.04 -2.56 -10.87
C LEU A 73 -10.27 -2.77 -9.37
N VAL A 74 -11.43 -2.37 -8.85
CA VAL A 74 -11.78 -2.50 -7.44
C VAL A 74 -11.86 -3.96 -7.01
N SER A 75 -12.50 -4.83 -7.81
CA SER A 75 -12.51 -6.27 -7.53
C SER A 75 -11.10 -6.79 -7.45
N HIS A 76 -10.27 -6.51 -8.46
CA HIS A 76 -8.91 -7.02 -8.50
C HIS A 76 -8.07 -6.57 -7.29
N ILE A 77 -8.15 -5.29 -6.92
CA ILE A 77 -7.46 -4.76 -5.75
C ILE A 77 -7.94 -5.47 -4.48
N ARG A 78 -9.25 -5.59 -4.26
CA ARG A 78 -9.78 -6.22 -3.04
C ARG A 78 -9.54 -7.73 -2.98
N ASP A 79 -9.45 -8.39 -4.14
CA ASP A 79 -9.16 -9.82 -4.24
C ASP A 79 -7.67 -10.12 -4.04
N SER A 80 -6.79 -9.16 -4.36
CA SER A 80 -5.32 -9.36 -4.36
C SER A 80 -4.59 -8.64 -3.23
N LEU A 81 -5.20 -7.62 -2.64
CA LEU A 81 -4.61 -6.76 -1.62
C LEU A 81 -5.56 -6.60 -0.45
N LEU A 82 -4.97 -6.53 0.74
CA LEU A 82 -5.66 -6.11 1.94
C LEU A 82 -5.76 -4.59 1.96
N VAL A 83 -6.99 -4.07 2.05
CA VAL A 83 -7.26 -2.64 2.04
C VAL A 83 -7.59 -2.17 3.45
N GLN A 84 -6.68 -1.41 4.07
CA GLN A 84 -6.89 -0.81 5.38
C GLN A 84 -6.98 0.71 5.26
N GLY A 85 -8.09 1.27 5.71
CA GLY A 85 -8.23 2.72 5.85
C GLY A 85 -7.40 3.23 7.03
N VAL A 86 -6.52 4.20 6.79
CA VAL A 86 -5.80 4.91 7.84
C VAL A 86 -6.64 6.10 8.26
N THR A 87 -7.11 6.09 9.50
CA THR A 87 -7.84 7.20 10.12
C THR A 87 -7.13 7.60 11.42
N GLY A 88 -7.31 8.84 11.86
CA GLY A 88 -6.74 9.29 13.13
C GLY A 88 -6.08 10.66 13.06
N ARG A 89 -5.12 10.88 13.96
CA ARG A 89 -4.44 12.16 14.15
C ARG A 89 -3.50 12.46 12.99
N ASP A 90 -3.60 13.67 12.44
CA ASP A 90 -2.53 14.23 11.62
C ASP A 90 -1.32 14.55 12.51
N TYR A 91 -0.36 13.64 12.53
CA TYR A 91 0.88 13.78 13.28
C TYR A 91 1.79 14.87 12.73
N ARG A 92 1.73 15.17 11.42
CA ARG A 92 2.53 16.25 10.82
C ARG A 92 2.04 17.59 11.33
N ALA A 93 0.72 17.79 11.37
CA ALA A 93 0.13 19.00 11.94
C ALA A 93 0.36 19.09 13.46
N ALA A 94 0.36 17.98 14.18
CA ALA A 94 0.69 17.96 15.61
C ALA A 94 2.16 18.34 15.87
N MET A 95 3.10 17.75 15.12
CA MET A 95 4.54 18.07 15.21
C MET A 95 4.81 19.51 14.80
N HIS A 96 4.24 19.98 13.69
CA HIS A 96 4.34 21.36 13.27
C HIS A 96 3.79 22.31 14.35
N ARG A 97 2.63 22.02 14.94
CA ARG A 97 2.11 22.80 16.07
C ARG A 97 3.04 22.77 17.29
N ALA A 98 3.70 21.65 17.58
CA ALA A 98 4.64 21.52 18.70
C ALA A 98 5.98 22.24 18.44
N GLU A 99 6.47 22.25 17.21
CA GLU A 99 7.69 22.97 16.81
C GLU A 99 7.50 24.50 16.86
N PHE A 100 6.29 24.98 16.56
CA PHE A 100 5.94 26.41 16.65
C PHE A 100 5.28 26.81 17.98
N ALA A 101 4.90 25.85 18.83
CA ALA A 101 4.54 26.11 20.21
C ALA A 101 5.81 26.21 21.03
N THR A 102 6.02 27.34 21.69
CA THR A 102 7.21 27.61 22.50
C THR A 102 7.42 26.52 23.56
N ALA A 103 8.51 25.76 23.40
CA ALA A 103 9.23 24.96 24.39
C ALA A 103 8.41 23.93 25.21
N GLU A 104 8.33 22.69 24.71
CA GLU A 104 8.69 21.47 25.45
C GLU A 104 8.76 20.31 24.43
N ALA A 105 9.89 19.59 24.41
CA ALA A 105 10.11 18.51 23.45
C ALA A 105 9.11 17.37 23.70
N PRO A 106 8.35 16.90 22.69
CA PRO A 106 7.46 15.77 22.88
C PRO A 106 8.32 14.53 23.19
N GLY A 107 7.98 13.85 24.30
CA GLY A 107 8.55 12.55 24.65
C GLY A 107 8.31 11.50 23.55
N PRO A 108 8.91 10.31 23.66
CA PRO A 108 8.82 9.30 22.61
C PRO A 108 7.36 9.01 22.27
N ALA A 109 6.97 9.32 21.02
CA ALA A 109 5.63 9.08 20.54
C ALA A 109 5.41 7.56 20.48
N VAL A 110 4.41 7.06 21.20
CA VAL A 110 3.92 5.69 21.02
C VAL A 110 2.94 5.74 19.84
N PHE A 111 3.22 4.93 18.80
CA PHE A 111 2.70 5.14 17.45
C PHE A 111 1.35 4.46 17.15
N PHE A 112 0.83 3.62 18.04
CA PHE A 112 -0.41 2.88 17.84
C PHE A 112 -1.22 2.89 19.14
N GLU A 113 -2.27 3.71 19.20
CA GLU A 113 -3.10 3.82 20.42
C GLU A 113 -4.46 3.12 20.34
N GLU A 114 -5.03 2.78 19.17
CA GLU A 114 -6.26 1.96 19.12
C GLU A 114 -6.59 1.57 17.66
N GLY A 115 -6.89 0.28 17.40
CA GLY A 115 -7.21 -0.27 16.08
C GLY A 115 -5.99 -0.91 15.40
N GLY A 116 -5.68 -2.14 15.84
CA GLY A 116 -4.38 -2.77 15.63
C GLY A 116 -4.11 -3.19 14.19
N SER A 117 -2.99 -2.69 13.65
CA SER A 117 -2.28 -3.39 12.58
C SER A 117 -2.05 -4.87 12.92
N GLU A 118 -2.03 -5.23 14.21
CA GLU A 118 -1.99 -6.62 14.68
C GLU A 118 -3.19 -7.46 14.24
N GLU A 119 -4.43 -7.00 14.36
CA GLU A 119 -5.60 -7.80 13.89
C GLU A 119 -5.55 -8.03 12.38
N VAL A 120 -5.09 -7.03 11.66
CA VAL A 120 -4.92 -7.03 10.21
C VAL A 120 -3.77 -7.98 9.82
N LEU A 121 -2.64 -7.92 10.53
CA LEU A 121 -1.50 -8.83 10.36
C LEU A 121 -1.86 -10.27 10.74
N ASP A 122 -2.71 -10.47 11.76
CA ASP A 122 -3.20 -11.79 12.17
C ASP A 122 -4.09 -12.43 11.10
N GLN A 123 -4.92 -11.63 10.43
CA GLN A 123 -5.71 -12.10 9.29
C GLN A 123 -4.85 -12.49 8.10
N VAL A 124 -3.72 -11.81 7.88
CA VAL A 124 -2.83 -12.04 6.73
C VAL A 124 -1.85 -13.19 6.98
N LEU A 125 -1.22 -13.23 8.16
CA LEU A 125 -0.17 -14.18 8.50
C LEU A 125 -0.72 -15.47 9.11
N GLY A 126 -1.96 -15.47 9.60
CA GLY A 126 -2.55 -16.59 10.33
C GLY A 126 -1.88 -16.83 11.69
N ALA A 127 -2.04 -18.04 12.24
CA ALA A 127 -1.50 -18.41 13.55
C ALA A 127 0.03 -18.59 13.57
N GLU A 128 0.66 -18.76 12.41
CA GLU A 128 2.12 -18.91 12.27
C GLU A 128 2.73 -17.58 11.81
N LYS A 129 2.80 -16.61 12.73
CA LYS A 129 3.58 -15.40 12.49
C LYS A 129 5.05 -15.79 12.31
N PRO A 130 5.72 -15.43 11.21
CA PRO A 130 7.15 -15.64 11.08
C PRO A 130 7.86 -14.86 12.19
N GLN A 131 8.75 -15.54 12.91
CA GLN A 131 9.71 -14.86 13.79
C GLN A 131 10.66 -14.07 12.90
N LEU A 132 10.41 -12.76 12.80
CA LEU A 132 11.28 -11.84 12.08
C LEU A 132 12.46 -11.50 12.98
N GLU A 133 13.62 -12.07 12.70
CA GLU A 133 14.88 -11.60 13.26
C GLU A 133 15.16 -10.17 12.73
N PRO A 134 15.69 -9.25 13.55
CA PRO A 134 16.02 -7.90 13.11
C PRO A 134 16.92 -7.94 11.86
N GLY A 135 16.37 -7.57 10.72
CA GLY A 135 17.11 -7.49 9.47
C GLY A 135 18.18 -6.40 9.55
N THR A 136 19.36 -6.67 8.99
CA THR A 136 20.36 -5.61 8.78
C THR A 136 19.96 -4.83 7.53
N VAL A 137 19.56 -3.57 7.70
CA VAL A 137 19.38 -2.65 6.56
C VAL A 137 20.76 -2.48 5.91
N LYS A 138 20.87 -2.81 4.61
CA LYS A 138 22.10 -2.56 3.84
C LYS A 138 22.35 -1.06 3.70
#